data_AF-A0A0S8BEE9-F1
#
_entry.id   AF-A0A0S8BEE9-F1
#
_cell.length_a   1.000
_cell.length_b   1.000
_cell.length_c   1.000
_cell.angle_alpha   90.00
_cell.angle_beta   90.00
_cell.angle_gamma   90.00
#
_symmetry.space_group_name_H-M   'P 1'
#
loop_
_entity.id
_entity.type
_entity.pdbx_description
1 polymer ?
#
loop_
_entity_poly.entity_id
_entity_poly.type
_entity_poly.pdbx_seq_one_letter_code
_entity_poly.pdbx_strand_id
1 'polypeptide(L)'
;MRLRAALSLFAVAAVPQLLAAQETFTVRGMVVNQEQNIPLQYAVVGIPELEIWDLSDEAGVFELEGVQEGVYRFIALRRGYNMAIEAVNFEGPMEFIVDLAEEDQDAPLGNGNLVGQVVDQVSGRPVDGVEILLVPTEQTATADAQGRFEIEDITSGALQIELRRVGYEPRIDTIAAFPGVTLELTISMAAQPIVLEPMVVTIRSRHLEGAGFYRRQRSAAGGRQFTRADIERRNPFELTQMFDVIPSVRADRDAFGDWVLRSTRGDRCELSVWIDGTRTPGFSINTYPVDWVEALEVYVGAFVPGEFYDPCGVVLIWTRQ
;
A
#
# COMPACT_ATOMS: atom_id res chain seq x y z
N MET A 1 45.36 -50.36 25.54
CA MET A 1 46.01 -49.75 24.36
C MET A 1 44.95 -48.93 23.62
N ARG A 2 45.01 -47.60 23.68
CA ARG A 2 44.00 -46.70 23.06
C ARG A 2 44.43 -46.42 21.61
N LEU A 3 43.60 -46.74 20.62
CA LEU A 3 43.74 -46.21 19.25
C LEU A 3 42.47 -45.43 18.89
N ARG A 4 42.67 -44.15 18.57
CA ARG A 4 41.67 -43.23 18.01
C ARG A 4 41.54 -43.50 16.50
N ALA A 5 40.33 -43.72 16.02
CA ALA A 5 40.03 -43.71 14.58
C ALA A 5 39.61 -42.28 14.19
N ALA A 6 40.28 -41.71 13.19
CA ALA A 6 40.01 -40.39 12.64
C ALA A 6 38.92 -40.47 11.57
N LEU A 7 37.94 -39.56 11.65
CA LEU A 7 36.90 -39.33 10.66
C LEU A 7 37.54 -38.72 9.40
N SER A 8 37.51 -39.44 8.27
CA SER A 8 37.87 -38.90 6.96
C SER A 8 36.64 -38.26 6.31
N LEU A 9 36.66 -36.93 6.21
CA LEU A 9 35.69 -36.11 5.50
C LEU A 9 35.77 -36.43 4.00
N PHE A 10 34.68 -36.91 3.39
CA PHE A 10 34.54 -36.94 1.93
C PHE A 10 34.21 -35.52 1.45
N ALA A 11 35.17 -34.88 0.79
CA ALA A 11 34.90 -33.68 0.01
C ALA A 11 34.18 -34.08 -1.27
N VAL A 12 32.88 -33.78 -1.37
CA VAL A 12 32.16 -33.79 -2.64
C VAL A 12 32.60 -32.54 -3.38
N ALA A 13 33.47 -32.70 -4.38
CA ALA A 13 33.78 -31.63 -5.31
C ALA A 13 32.50 -31.30 -6.11
N ALA A 14 31.98 -30.10 -5.95
CA ALA A 14 30.93 -29.58 -6.82
C ALA A 14 31.49 -29.50 -8.23
N VAL A 15 30.95 -30.30 -9.15
CA VAL A 15 31.18 -30.12 -10.58
C VAL A 15 30.45 -28.82 -10.95
N PRO A 16 31.14 -27.77 -11.44
CA PRO A 16 30.44 -26.61 -11.97
C PRO A 16 29.64 -27.11 -13.19
N GLN A 17 28.31 -27.03 -13.11
CA GLN A 17 27.48 -27.14 -14.30
C GLN A 17 27.86 -25.96 -15.19
N LEU A 18 28.61 -26.25 -16.24
CA LEU A 18 28.84 -25.31 -17.33
C LEU A 18 27.46 -25.03 -17.94
N LEU A 19 26.88 -23.85 -17.67
CA LEU A 19 25.76 -23.37 -18.49
C LEU A 19 26.32 -23.32 -19.92
N ALA A 20 25.86 -24.21 -20.79
CA ALA A 20 26.07 -24.03 -22.22
C ALA A 20 25.44 -22.69 -22.58
N ALA A 21 26.23 -21.78 -23.15
CA ALA A 21 25.66 -20.61 -23.81
C ALA A 21 24.72 -21.16 -24.88
N GLN A 22 23.44 -20.86 -24.77
CA GLN A 22 22.47 -21.20 -25.79
C GLN A 22 22.90 -20.44 -27.05
N GLU A 23 23.16 -21.16 -28.15
CA GLU A 23 23.62 -20.51 -29.38
C GLU A 23 22.55 -19.52 -29.84
N THR A 24 22.95 -18.27 -30.03
CA THR A 24 22.08 -17.21 -30.55
C THR A 24 22.49 -16.85 -31.96
N PHE A 25 21.54 -16.48 -32.80
CA PHE A 25 21.77 -16.05 -34.18
C PHE A 25 21.00 -14.77 -34.50
N THR A 26 21.32 -14.19 -35.66
CA THR A 26 20.61 -13.04 -36.21
C THR A 26 19.56 -13.54 -37.21
N VAL A 27 18.33 -13.07 -37.03
CA VAL A 27 17.25 -13.21 -38.01
C VAL A 27 17.17 -11.91 -38.79
N ARG A 28 17.08 -12.00 -40.11
CA ARG A 28 16.91 -10.82 -40.98
C ARG A 28 15.61 -10.93 -41.74
N GLY A 29 15.09 -9.82 -42.22
CA GLY A 29 13.93 -9.89 -43.08
C GLY A 29 13.53 -8.55 -43.64
N MET A 30 12.42 -8.56 -44.35
CA MET A 30 11.84 -7.37 -44.96
C MET A 30 10.35 -7.34 -44.70
N VAL A 31 9.84 -6.20 -44.26
CA VAL A 31 8.40 -5.96 -44.14
C VAL A 31 7.92 -5.29 -45.43
N VAL A 32 6.87 -5.83 -46.04
CA VAL A 32 6.28 -5.29 -47.27
C VAL A 32 4.76 -5.20 -47.15
N ASN A 33 4.10 -4.38 -47.96
CA ASN A 33 2.65 -4.45 -48.07
C ASN A 33 2.22 -5.67 -48.89
N GLN A 34 1.16 -6.35 -48.45
CA GLN A 34 0.69 -7.59 -49.09
C GLN A 34 0.20 -7.37 -50.54
N GLU A 35 -0.31 -6.19 -50.87
CA GLU A 35 -0.92 -5.91 -52.16
C GLU A 35 0.10 -5.60 -53.27
N GLN A 36 1.19 -4.90 -52.93
CA GLN A 36 2.10 -4.31 -53.92
C GLN A 36 3.57 -4.66 -53.68
N ASN A 37 3.89 -5.42 -52.63
CA ASN A 37 5.26 -5.73 -52.17
C ASN A 37 6.12 -4.47 -51.98
N ILE A 38 5.51 -3.35 -51.62
CA ILE A 38 6.20 -2.10 -51.33
C ILE A 38 6.86 -2.24 -49.95
N PRO A 39 8.17 -1.94 -49.83
CA PRO A 39 8.86 -1.98 -48.55
C PRO A 39 8.25 -1.05 -47.52
N LEU A 40 8.10 -1.56 -46.31
CA LEU A 40 7.45 -0.87 -45.22
C LEU A 40 8.46 -0.45 -44.15
N GLN A 41 8.91 0.81 -44.20
CA GLN A 41 9.64 1.50 -43.11
C GLN A 41 8.84 1.73 -41.81
N TYR A 42 9.49 1.70 -40.65
CA TYR A 42 8.88 1.94 -39.33
C TYR A 42 7.83 0.91 -38.93
N ALA A 43 7.92 -0.30 -39.48
CA ALA A 43 7.23 -1.44 -38.93
C ALA A 43 8.03 -1.93 -37.71
N VAL A 44 7.37 -2.07 -36.57
CA VAL A 44 7.94 -2.69 -35.37
C VAL A 44 7.87 -4.20 -35.57
N VAL A 45 9.01 -4.87 -35.46
CA VAL A 45 9.14 -6.31 -35.63
C VAL A 45 9.77 -6.89 -34.37
N GLY A 46 9.30 -8.04 -33.89
CA GLY A 46 9.95 -8.64 -32.73
C GLY A 46 9.43 -9.98 -32.28
N ILE A 47 10.12 -10.50 -31.27
CA ILE A 47 9.84 -11.75 -30.57
C ILE A 47 9.63 -11.39 -29.08
N PRO A 48 8.38 -11.19 -28.65
CA PRO A 48 8.09 -10.70 -27.30
C PRO A 48 8.66 -11.58 -26.19
N GLU A 49 8.64 -12.90 -26.37
CA GLU A 49 9.15 -13.87 -25.39
C GLU A 49 10.66 -13.74 -25.14
N LEU A 50 11.40 -13.20 -26.11
CA LEU A 50 12.84 -12.98 -26.02
C LEU A 50 13.19 -11.52 -25.73
N GLU A 51 12.20 -10.63 -25.67
CA GLU A 51 12.39 -9.18 -25.57
C GLU A 51 13.26 -8.58 -26.70
N ILE A 52 13.25 -9.24 -27.87
CA ILE A 52 14.02 -8.80 -29.05
C ILE A 52 13.10 -8.05 -29.99
N TRP A 53 13.52 -6.85 -30.38
CA TRP A 53 12.74 -5.92 -31.19
C TRP A 53 13.65 -5.18 -32.17
N ASP A 54 13.11 -4.89 -33.34
CA ASP A 54 13.74 -3.98 -34.31
C ASP A 54 12.68 -3.14 -35.03
N LEU A 55 13.12 -2.09 -35.69
CA LEU A 55 12.29 -1.19 -36.48
C LEU A 55 12.78 -1.24 -37.92
N SER A 56 11.90 -1.58 -38.85
CA SER A 56 12.28 -1.68 -40.25
C SER A 56 12.75 -0.33 -40.83
N ASP A 57 13.78 -0.38 -41.67
CA ASP A 57 14.40 0.80 -42.30
C ASP A 57 13.64 1.30 -43.54
N GLU A 58 14.18 2.29 -44.27
CA GLU A 58 13.59 2.83 -45.50
C GLU A 58 13.38 1.77 -46.60
N ALA A 59 14.19 0.72 -46.59
CA ALA A 59 14.10 -0.43 -47.49
C ALA A 59 13.22 -1.56 -46.90
N GLY A 60 12.52 -1.31 -45.80
CA GLY A 60 11.69 -2.28 -45.09
C GLY A 60 12.49 -3.36 -44.36
N VAL A 61 13.81 -3.27 -44.30
CA VAL A 61 14.69 -4.31 -43.73
C VAL A 61 14.72 -4.22 -42.22
N PHE A 62 14.72 -5.37 -41.54
CA PHE A 62 14.91 -5.51 -40.10
C PHE A 62 15.97 -6.57 -39.78
N GLU A 63 16.64 -6.44 -38.63
CA GLU A 63 17.60 -7.41 -38.08
C GLU A 63 17.32 -7.65 -36.58
N LEU A 64 16.90 -8.87 -36.22
CA LEU A 64 16.72 -9.31 -34.84
C LEU A 64 17.97 -10.10 -34.40
N GLU A 65 18.79 -9.49 -33.55
CA GLU A 65 19.97 -10.12 -32.97
C GLU A 65 19.64 -10.88 -31.68
N GLY A 66 20.40 -11.95 -31.39
CA GLY A 66 20.28 -12.66 -30.12
C GLY A 66 19.16 -13.71 -30.06
N VAL A 67 18.57 -14.07 -31.21
CA VAL A 67 17.48 -15.05 -31.28
C VAL A 67 18.01 -16.44 -30.95
N GLN A 68 17.34 -17.13 -30.03
CA GLN A 68 17.65 -18.51 -29.66
C GLN A 68 16.81 -19.49 -30.49
N GLU A 69 17.25 -20.74 -30.58
CA GLU A 69 16.43 -21.78 -31.20
C GLU A 69 15.13 -22.01 -30.41
N GLY A 70 14.01 -22.09 -31.11
CA GLY A 70 12.71 -22.35 -30.48
C GLY A 70 11.52 -21.90 -31.31
N VAL A 71 10.33 -22.29 -30.85
CA VAL A 71 9.06 -21.83 -31.42
C VAL A 71 8.60 -20.61 -30.63
N TYR A 72 8.59 -19.45 -31.27
CA TYR A 72 8.19 -18.18 -30.65
C TYR A 72 7.11 -17.48 -31.46
N ARG A 73 6.41 -16.55 -30.82
CA ARG A 73 5.53 -15.63 -31.55
C ARG A 73 6.40 -14.55 -32.17
N PHE A 74 6.32 -14.45 -33.49
CA PHE A 74 6.85 -13.36 -34.25
C PHE A 74 5.74 -12.35 -34.49
N ILE A 75 5.99 -11.08 -34.19
CA ILE A 75 5.01 -10.02 -34.40
C ILE A 75 5.57 -8.96 -35.35
N ALA A 76 4.71 -8.43 -36.21
CA ALA A 76 4.98 -7.24 -36.98
C ALA A 76 3.78 -6.28 -36.93
N LEU A 77 4.07 -5.03 -36.63
CA LEU A 77 3.12 -3.94 -36.40
C LEU A 77 3.54 -2.75 -37.25
N ARG A 78 2.59 -2.19 -38.01
CA ARG A 78 2.76 -0.86 -38.59
C ARG A 78 1.42 -0.13 -38.56
N ARG A 79 1.46 1.17 -38.25
CA ARG A 79 0.25 2.00 -38.29
C ARG A 79 -0.38 1.98 -39.69
N GLY A 80 -1.69 1.72 -39.76
CA GLY A 80 -2.45 1.61 -41.01
C GLY A 80 -2.38 0.22 -41.66
N TYR A 81 -1.84 -0.77 -40.96
CA TYR A 81 -1.76 -2.16 -41.39
C TYR A 81 -2.31 -3.07 -40.28
N ASN A 82 -2.88 -4.19 -40.68
CA ASN A 82 -3.24 -5.26 -39.76
C ASN A 82 -1.97 -5.84 -39.11
N MET A 83 -2.01 -6.08 -37.80
CA MET A 83 -0.90 -6.71 -37.09
C MET A 83 -0.72 -8.16 -37.58
N ALA A 84 0.50 -8.54 -37.92
CA ALA A 84 0.86 -9.93 -38.16
C ALA A 84 1.38 -10.57 -36.88
N ILE A 85 0.83 -11.74 -36.53
CA ILE A 85 1.28 -12.57 -35.40
C ILE A 85 1.38 -14.01 -35.90
N GLU A 86 2.57 -14.59 -35.88
CA GLU A 86 2.80 -15.97 -36.34
C GLU A 86 3.66 -16.75 -35.36
N ALA A 87 3.36 -18.04 -35.17
CA ALA A 87 4.25 -18.94 -34.45
C ALA A 87 5.32 -19.45 -35.41
N VAL A 88 6.56 -18.98 -35.22
CA VAL A 88 7.69 -19.31 -36.09
C VAL A 88 8.65 -20.21 -35.34
N ASN A 89 9.08 -21.29 -36.00
CA ASN A 89 10.12 -22.17 -35.50
C ASN A 89 11.48 -21.66 -35.97
N PHE A 90 12.24 -21.03 -35.08
CA PHE A 90 13.57 -20.51 -35.36
C PHE A 90 14.59 -21.62 -35.10
N GLU A 91 15.17 -22.17 -36.16
CA GLU A 91 16.15 -23.28 -36.09
C GLU A 91 17.57 -22.84 -36.48
N GLY A 92 17.81 -21.53 -36.59
CA GLY A 92 19.08 -20.95 -37.01
C GLY A 92 18.90 -19.62 -37.74
N PRO A 93 20.00 -19.01 -38.25
CA PRO A 93 19.92 -17.79 -39.05
C PRO A 93 18.98 -17.99 -40.25
N MET A 94 18.00 -17.10 -40.39
CA MET A 94 17.03 -17.15 -41.48
C MET A 94 16.67 -15.76 -41.98
N GLU A 95 16.27 -15.69 -43.24
CA GLU A 95 15.73 -14.49 -43.89
C GLU A 95 14.28 -14.75 -44.30
N PHE A 96 13.35 -13.83 -44.01
CA PHE A 96 11.98 -13.95 -44.50
C PHE A 96 11.29 -12.60 -44.74
N ILE A 97 10.27 -12.66 -45.61
CA ILE A 97 9.42 -11.53 -45.95
C ILE A 97 8.17 -11.58 -45.06
N VAL A 98 7.80 -10.42 -44.53
CA VAL A 98 6.61 -10.23 -43.72
C VAL A 98 5.62 -9.39 -44.53
N ASP A 99 4.54 -10.02 -44.97
CA ASP A 99 3.48 -9.35 -45.72
C ASP A 99 2.46 -8.75 -44.74
N LEU A 100 2.41 -7.42 -44.66
CA LEU A 100 1.38 -6.71 -43.91
C LEU A 100 0.23 -6.30 -44.82
N ALA A 101 -0.97 -6.78 -44.52
CA ALA A 101 -2.20 -6.31 -45.16
C ALA A 101 -2.54 -4.90 -44.66
N GLU A 102 -2.96 -4.01 -45.55
CA GLU A 102 -3.47 -2.69 -45.13
C GLU A 102 -4.69 -2.87 -44.23
N GLU A 103 -4.80 -1.98 -43.24
CA GLU A 103 -5.97 -1.92 -42.36
C GLU A 103 -7.14 -1.40 -43.20
N ASP A 104 -8.06 -2.29 -43.56
CA ASP A 104 -9.25 -1.94 -44.29
C ASP A 104 -10.18 -1.13 -43.37
N GLN A 105 -10.28 0.17 -43.65
CA GLN A 105 -11.10 1.12 -42.90
C GLN A 105 -12.60 0.80 -42.99
N ASP A 106 -12.99 -0.01 -43.98
CA ASP A 106 -14.35 -0.48 -44.22
C ASP A 106 -14.51 -1.99 -43.97
N ALA A 107 -13.47 -2.68 -43.45
CA ALA A 107 -13.61 -4.06 -43.03
C ALA A 107 -14.71 -4.11 -41.96
N PRO A 108 -15.73 -4.98 -42.11
CA PRO A 108 -16.73 -5.12 -41.07
C PRO A 108 -15.98 -5.47 -39.80
N LEU A 109 -16.11 -4.61 -38.77
CA LEU A 109 -15.64 -4.89 -37.42
C LEU A 109 -16.16 -6.28 -37.07
N GLY A 110 -15.26 -7.24 -37.10
CA GLY A 110 -15.59 -8.62 -36.80
C GLY A 110 -15.51 -8.79 -35.30
N ASN A 111 -16.40 -9.63 -34.79
CA ASN A 111 -16.36 -9.99 -33.39
C ASN A 111 -15.34 -11.12 -33.18
N GLY A 112 -14.48 -10.96 -32.18
CA GLY A 112 -13.66 -12.02 -31.62
C GLY A 112 -14.18 -12.43 -30.23
N ASN A 113 -13.47 -13.33 -29.57
CA ASN A 113 -13.69 -13.66 -28.16
C ASN A 113 -12.38 -13.49 -27.37
N LEU A 114 -12.49 -13.20 -26.09
CA LEU A 114 -11.37 -13.19 -25.15
C LEU A 114 -11.68 -14.12 -23.99
N VAL A 115 -10.80 -15.08 -23.76
CA VAL A 115 -10.81 -15.92 -22.57
C VAL A 115 -9.49 -15.77 -21.84
N GLY A 116 -9.50 -15.95 -20.54
CA GLY A 116 -8.25 -15.91 -19.80
C GLY A 116 -8.33 -16.41 -18.38
N GLN A 117 -7.18 -16.45 -17.74
CA GLN A 117 -7.03 -16.80 -16.34
C GLN A 117 -6.21 -15.74 -15.59
N VAL A 118 -6.72 -15.32 -14.44
CA VAL A 118 -6.04 -14.39 -13.54
C VAL A 118 -5.42 -15.16 -12.38
N VAL A 119 -4.13 -14.92 -12.14
CA VAL A 119 -3.35 -15.57 -11.08
C VAL A 119 -2.63 -14.55 -10.21
N ASP A 120 -2.39 -14.91 -8.97
CA ASP A 120 -1.58 -14.15 -8.03
C ASP A 120 -0.10 -14.27 -8.43
N GLN A 121 0.57 -13.14 -8.60
CA GLN A 121 1.93 -13.09 -9.15
C GLN A 121 2.96 -13.86 -8.31
N VAL A 122 2.76 -13.95 -6.99
CA VAL A 122 3.73 -14.58 -6.08
C VAL A 122 3.40 -16.06 -5.85
N SER A 123 2.15 -16.35 -5.55
CA SER A 123 1.72 -17.71 -5.18
C SER A 123 1.32 -18.57 -6.39
N GLY A 124 1.08 -17.96 -7.55
CA GLY A 124 0.58 -18.62 -8.76
C GLY A 124 -0.84 -19.15 -8.63
N ARG A 125 -1.55 -18.83 -7.53
CA ARG A 125 -2.91 -19.30 -7.28
C ARG A 125 -3.93 -18.47 -8.07
N PRO A 126 -5.05 -19.06 -8.50
CA PRO A 126 -6.10 -18.29 -9.15
C PRO A 126 -6.68 -17.20 -8.26
N VAL A 127 -7.02 -16.06 -8.86
CA VAL A 127 -7.63 -14.92 -8.16
C VAL A 127 -9.10 -14.81 -8.55
N ASP A 128 -9.97 -15.03 -7.57
CA ASP A 128 -11.43 -14.96 -7.72
C ASP A 128 -11.96 -13.53 -7.63
N GLY A 129 -13.04 -13.25 -8.37
CA GLY A 129 -13.80 -12.00 -8.30
C GLY A 129 -13.03 -10.78 -8.83
N VAL A 130 -12.08 -10.99 -9.73
CA VAL A 130 -11.39 -9.88 -10.42
C VAL A 130 -12.35 -9.27 -11.42
N GLU A 131 -12.54 -7.96 -11.37
CA GLU A 131 -13.33 -7.21 -12.35
C GLU A 131 -12.45 -6.92 -13.57
N ILE A 132 -12.93 -7.26 -14.76
CA ILE A 132 -12.27 -7.02 -16.04
C ILE A 132 -13.10 -6.01 -16.83
N LEU A 133 -12.45 -5.00 -17.40
CA LEU A 133 -13.05 -3.99 -18.27
C LEU A 133 -12.24 -3.87 -19.57
N LEU A 134 -12.92 -3.88 -20.72
CA LEU A 134 -12.32 -3.58 -22.02
C LEU A 134 -12.61 -2.13 -22.44
N VAL A 135 -11.59 -1.42 -22.89
CA VAL A 135 -11.68 -0.03 -23.36
C VAL A 135 -11.28 0.03 -24.85
N PRO A 136 -12.06 0.73 -25.71
CA PRO A 136 -13.20 1.60 -25.41
C PRO A 136 -14.58 0.92 -25.49
N THR A 137 -14.64 -0.40 -25.65
CA THR A 137 -15.93 -1.11 -25.86
C THR A 137 -16.81 -1.16 -24.60
N GLU A 138 -16.26 -0.84 -23.43
CA GLU A 138 -16.91 -0.86 -22.10
C GLU A 138 -17.50 -2.22 -21.71
N GLN A 139 -17.08 -3.29 -22.39
CA GLN A 139 -17.48 -4.65 -22.04
C GLN A 139 -16.80 -5.08 -20.74
N THR A 140 -17.51 -5.85 -19.91
CA THR A 140 -17.01 -6.27 -18.60
C THR A 140 -17.18 -7.76 -18.38
N ALA A 141 -16.29 -8.33 -17.56
CA ALA A 141 -16.39 -9.68 -17.05
C ALA A 141 -15.91 -9.74 -15.60
N THR A 142 -16.17 -10.86 -14.94
CA THR A 142 -15.65 -11.14 -13.60
C THR A 142 -15.01 -12.52 -13.59
N ALA A 143 -13.79 -12.62 -13.07
CA ALA A 143 -13.09 -13.88 -12.94
C ALA A 143 -13.79 -14.81 -11.93
N ASP A 144 -13.95 -16.07 -12.30
CA ASP A 144 -14.55 -17.12 -11.46
C ASP A 144 -13.60 -17.60 -10.34
N ALA A 145 -14.05 -18.57 -9.53
CA ALA A 145 -13.28 -19.13 -8.43
C ALA A 145 -12.00 -19.90 -8.87
N GLN A 146 -11.83 -20.16 -10.16
CA GLN A 146 -10.62 -20.70 -10.78
C GLN A 146 -9.83 -19.61 -11.54
N GLY A 147 -10.16 -18.34 -11.31
CA GLY A 147 -9.56 -17.17 -11.93
C GLY A 147 -9.93 -17.00 -13.40
N ARG A 148 -10.85 -17.80 -13.95
CA ARG A 148 -11.15 -17.76 -15.38
C ARG A 148 -12.19 -16.70 -15.72
N PHE A 149 -12.04 -16.06 -16.86
CA PHE A 149 -13.02 -15.11 -17.39
C PHE A 149 -13.19 -15.30 -18.89
N GLU A 150 -14.32 -14.84 -19.41
CA GLU A 150 -14.68 -14.87 -20.81
C GLU A 150 -15.44 -13.58 -21.18
N ILE A 151 -15.09 -13.00 -22.31
CA ILE A 151 -15.77 -11.87 -22.95
C ILE A 151 -15.97 -12.25 -24.41
N GLU A 152 -17.20 -12.50 -24.79
CA GLU A 152 -17.60 -12.81 -26.16
C GLU A 152 -17.87 -11.52 -26.95
N ASP A 153 -17.88 -11.61 -28.27
CA ASP A 153 -18.29 -10.52 -29.15
C ASP A 153 -17.47 -9.22 -28.97
N ILE A 154 -16.16 -9.36 -28.77
CA ILE A 154 -15.27 -8.22 -28.69
C ILE A 154 -15.00 -7.65 -30.08
N THR A 155 -15.17 -6.34 -30.23
CA THR A 155 -14.83 -5.65 -31.47
C THR A 155 -13.35 -5.82 -31.78
N SER A 156 -13.03 -6.33 -32.98
CA SER A 156 -11.66 -6.45 -33.45
C SER A 156 -10.93 -5.11 -33.47
N GLY A 157 -9.65 -5.11 -33.11
CA GLY A 157 -8.81 -3.92 -33.02
C GLY A 157 -7.91 -3.91 -31.78
N ALA A 158 -7.16 -2.83 -31.60
CA ALA A 158 -6.37 -2.60 -30.39
C ALA A 158 -7.29 -2.17 -29.23
N LEU A 159 -7.27 -2.94 -28.15
CA LEU A 159 -8.07 -2.70 -26.94
C LEU A 159 -7.16 -2.60 -25.72
N GLN A 160 -7.61 -1.91 -24.68
CA GLN A 160 -7.02 -2.00 -23.35
C GLN A 160 -7.87 -2.91 -22.47
N ILE A 161 -7.21 -3.76 -21.69
CA ILE A 161 -7.83 -4.57 -20.64
C ILE A 161 -7.40 -4.03 -19.28
N GLU A 162 -8.38 -3.60 -18.48
CA GLU A 162 -8.18 -3.18 -17.10
C GLU A 162 -8.67 -4.28 -16.15
N LEU A 163 -7.86 -4.60 -15.14
CA LEU A 163 -8.19 -5.56 -14.10
C LEU A 163 -8.16 -4.91 -12.72
N ARG A 164 -9.22 -5.13 -11.93
CA ARG A 164 -9.36 -4.57 -10.58
C ARG A 164 -9.81 -5.63 -9.58
N ARG A 165 -9.15 -5.64 -8.42
CA ARG A 165 -9.52 -6.48 -7.29
C ARG A 165 -9.03 -5.86 -5.99
N VAL A 166 -9.89 -5.82 -4.97
CA VAL A 166 -9.49 -5.36 -3.62
C VAL A 166 -8.35 -6.24 -3.10
N GLY A 167 -7.27 -5.60 -2.62
CA GLY A 167 -6.07 -6.28 -2.13
C GLY A 167 -5.03 -6.59 -3.22
N TYR A 168 -5.25 -6.11 -4.45
CA TYR A 168 -4.32 -6.22 -5.57
C TYR A 168 -4.10 -4.86 -6.22
N GLU A 169 -2.93 -4.66 -6.81
CA GLU A 169 -2.65 -3.46 -7.61
C GLU A 169 -3.47 -3.51 -8.91
N PRO A 170 -4.10 -2.40 -9.34
CA PRO A 170 -4.77 -2.33 -10.64
C PRO A 170 -3.78 -2.63 -11.77
N ARG A 171 -4.21 -3.43 -12.74
CA ARG A 171 -3.39 -3.80 -13.90
C ARG A 171 -4.07 -3.34 -15.18
N ILE A 172 -3.28 -2.78 -16.11
CA ILE A 172 -3.74 -2.37 -17.43
C ILE A 172 -2.77 -2.95 -18.46
N ASP A 173 -3.29 -3.72 -19.42
CA ASP A 173 -2.52 -4.26 -20.54
C ASP A 173 -3.17 -3.84 -21.87
N THR A 174 -2.38 -3.84 -22.95
CA THR A 174 -2.87 -3.63 -24.32
C THR A 174 -2.97 -4.97 -25.03
N ILE A 175 -4.10 -5.23 -25.69
CA ILE A 175 -4.36 -6.47 -26.45
C ILE A 175 -4.81 -6.14 -27.87
N ALA A 176 -4.61 -7.07 -28.80
CA ALA A 176 -5.12 -6.98 -30.17
C ALA A 176 -6.18 -8.08 -30.37
N ALA A 177 -7.41 -7.68 -30.66
CA ALA A 177 -8.51 -8.58 -30.96
C ALA A 177 -8.65 -8.74 -32.49
N PHE A 178 -8.87 -9.96 -32.96
CA PHE A 178 -9.04 -10.27 -34.39
C PHE A 178 -10.42 -10.88 -34.65
N PRO A 179 -11.05 -10.60 -35.81
CA PRO A 179 -12.31 -11.22 -36.21
C PRO A 179 -12.26 -12.75 -36.15
N GLY A 180 -13.23 -13.38 -35.48
CA GLY A 180 -13.37 -14.83 -35.44
C GLY A 180 -12.27 -15.57 -34.66
N VAL A 181 -11.37 -14.85 -33.99
CA VAL A 181 -10.30 -15.43 -33.15
C VAL A 181 -10.70 -15.37 -31.69
N THR A 182 -10.42 -16.45 -30.95
CA THR A 182 -10.46 -16.46 -29.49
C THR A 182 -9.07 -16.21 -28.94
N LEU A 183 -8.86 -15.06 -28.30
CA LEU A 183 -7.61 -14.72 -27.64
C LEU A 183 -7.57 -15.38 -26.25
N GLU A 184 -6.50 -16.13 -25.96
CA GLU A 184 -6.25 -16.77 -24.66
C GLU A 184 -5.15 -16.03 -23.89
N LEU A 185 -5.43 -15.54 -22.68
CA LEU A 185 -4.48 -14.80 -21.83
C LEU A 185 -4.31 -15.44 -20.45
N THR A 186 -3.08 -15.42 -19.94
CA THR A 186 -2.80 -15.62 -18.51
C THR A 186 -2.24 -14.33 -17.93
N ILE A 187 -2.96 -13.73 -16.98
CA ILE A 187 -2.64 -12.41 -16.43
C ILE A 187 -2.28 -12.56 -14.95
N SER A 188 -1.12 -12.03 -14.56
CA SER A 188 -0.68 -12.05 -13.15
C SER A 188 -0.91 -10.70 -12.46
N MET A 189 -1.54 -10.73 -11.28
CA MET A 189 -1.78 -9.54 -10.45
C MET A 189 -0.89 -9.54 -9.20
N ALA A 190 -0.29 -8.38 -8.91
CA ALA A 190 0.50 -8.17 -7.70
C ALA A 190 -0.42 -7.87 -6.51
N ALA A 191 -0.27 -8.61 -5.41
CA ALA A 191 -1.02 -8.32 -4.19
C ALA A 191 -0.57 -6.98 -3.61
N GLN A 192 -1.53 -6.08 -3.35
CA GLN A 192 -1.31 -4.82 -2.67
C GLN A 192 -1.61 -5.01 -1.17
N PRO A 193 -0.61 -4.93 -0.28
CA PRO A 193 -0.86 -5.05 1.15
C PRO A 193 -1.72 -3.86 1.61
N ILE A 194 -2.97 -4.13 2.00
CA ILE A 194 -3.83 -3.14 2.64
C ILE A 194 -3.26 -2.90 4.04
N VAL A 195 -2.45 -1.84 4.19
CA VAL A 195 -2.06 -1.37 5.52
C VAL A 195 -3.27 -0.65 6.12
N LEU A 196 -4.03 -1.39 6.92
CA LEU A 196 -5.07 -0.79 7.76
C LEU A 196 -4.38 0.05 8.83
N GLU A 197 -4.80 1.31 8.99
CA GLU A 197 -4.36 2.12 10.13
C GLU A 197 -4.73 1.38 11.43
N PRO A 198 -3.79 1.17 12.35
CA PRO A 198 -4.08 0.43 13.57
C PRO A 198 -5.15 1.16 14.38
N MET A 199 -6.19 0.43 14.78
CA MET A 199 -7.13 0.92 15.79
C MET A 199 -6.36 1.16 17.09
N VAL A 200 -6.08 2.42 17.40
CA VAL A 200 -5.45 2.80 18.67
C VAL A 200 -6.47 2.55 19.79
N VAL A 201 -6.36 1.40 20.46
CA VAL A 201 -7.04 1.18 21.74
C VAL A 201 -6.32 2.02 22.77
N THR A 202 -6.80 3.24 23.01
CA THR A 202 -6.33 4.05 24.14
C THR A 202 -6.80 3.36 25.41
N ILE A 203 -5.90 2.66 26.11
CA ILE A 203 -6.18 2.04 27.41
C ILE A 203 -6.53 3.17 28.38
N ARG A 204 -7.82 3.32 28.68
CA ARG A 204 -8.29 4.24 29.71
C ARG A 204 -7.98 3.64 31.08
N SER A 205 -7.45 4.47 31.98
CA SER A 205 -7.19 4.06 33.36
C SER A 205 -8.50 3.68 34.03
N ARG A 206 -8.60 2.43 34.52
CA ARG A 206 -9.79 1.96 35.27
C ARG A 206 -10.01 2.79 36.55
N HIS A 207 -8.92 3.22 37.18
CA HIS A 207 -8.95 4.12 38.34
C HIS A 207 -9.60 5.46 37.97
N LEU A 208 -9.15 6.10 36.89
CA LEU A 208 -9.73 7.36 36.41
C LEU A 208 -11.20 7.22 35.97
N GLU A 209 -11.58 6.08 35.37
CA GLU A 209 -12.98 5.81 35.02
C GLU A 209 -13.85 5.68 36.28
N GLY A 210 -13.40 4.94 37.29
CA GLY A 210 -14.07 4.80 38.59
C GLY A 210 -14.17 6.11 39.38
N ALA A 211 -13.13 6.94 39.32
CA ALA A 211 -13.09 8.28 39.90
C ALA A 211 -13.97 9.31 39.16
N GLY A 212 -14.53 8.94 38.00
CA GLY A 212 -15.37 9.80 37.18
C GLY A 212 -14.62 10.88 36.39
N PHE A 213 -13.28 10.80 36.28
CA PHE A 213 -12.45 11.76 35.55
C PHE A 213 -12.90 11.91 34.11
N TYR A 214 -13.03 10.79 33.38
CA TYR A 214 -13.43 10.82 31.97
C TYR A 214 -14.88 11.27 31.76
N ARG A 215 -15.76 11.05 32.74
CA ARG A 215 -17.13 11.59 32.73
C ARG A 215 -17.11 13.12 32.79
N ARG A 216 -16.32 13.71 33.70
CA ARG A 216 -16.15 15.17 33.83
C ARG A 216 -15.44 15.78 32.61
N GLN A 217 -14.53 15.03 31.99
CA GLN A 217 -13.86 15.44 30.75
C GLN A 217 -14.84 15.56 29.58
N ARG A 218 -15.71 14.54 29.40
CA ARG A 218 -16.71 14.51 28.33
C ARG A 218 -17.79 15.58 28.51
N SER A 219 -18.19 15.88 29.74
CA SER A 219 -19.25 16.87 30.01
C SER A 219 -18.78 18.32 29.86
N ALA A 220 -17.51 18.56 29.54
CA ALA A 220 -16.91 19.90 29.43
C ALA A 220 -17.26 20.80 30.62
N ALA A 221 -17.15 20.26 31.85
CA ALA A 221 -17.61 20.89 33.09
C ALA A 221 -16.85 22.17 33.49
N GLY A 222 -16.14 22.83 32.58
CA GLY A 222 -15.48 24.13 32.76
C GLY A 222 -14.16 24.12 33.54
N GLY A 223 -13.75 22.98 34.09
CA GLY A 223 -12.42 22.80 34.69
C GLY A 223 -11.33 22.51 33.68
N ARG A 224 -10.08 22.67 34.12
CA ARG A 224 -8.90 22.25 33.35
C ARG A 224 -8.46 20.86 33.82
N GLN A 225 -8.27 19.95 32.89
CA GLN A 225 -7.81 18.60 33.19
C GLN A 225 -6.55 18.27 32.39
N PHE A 226 -5.68 17.45 32.97
CA PHE A 226 -4.48 16.92 32.33
C PHE A 226 -4.42 15.42 32.55
N THR A 227 -4.31 14.67 31.45
CA THR A 227 -4.06 13.23 31.48
C THR A 227 -2.58 12.94 31.74
N ARG A 228 -2.24 11.68 32.01
CA ARG A 228 -0.84 11.24 32.11
C ARG A 228 -0.01 11.67 30.90
N ALA A 229 -0.55 11.44 29.70
CA ALA A 229 0.09 11.81 28.45
C ALA A 229 0.30 13.33 28.32
N ASP A 230 -0.60 14.15 28.88
CA ASP A 230 -0.43 15.60 28.88
C ASP A 230 0.69 16.07 29.79
N ILE A 231 0.82 15.44 30.96
CA ILE A 231 1.87 15.75 31.92
C ILE A 231 3.23 15.26 31.37
N GLU A 232 3.31 14.06 30.82
CA GLU A 232 4.53 13.54 30.18
C GLU A 232 5.00 14.41 29.03
N ARG A 233 4.07 14.84 28.16
CA ARG A 233 4.38 15.74 27.04
C ARG A 233 4.92 17.10 27.48
N ARG A 234 4.47 17.59 28.64
CA ARG A 234 4.91 18.86 29.21
C ARG A 234 6.21 18.72 29.99
N ASN A 235 6.54 17.51 30.44
CA ASN A 235 7.75 17.17 31.18
C ASN A 235 8.08 18.19 32.30
N PRO A 236 7.15 18.45 33.24
CA PRO A 236 7.38 19.42 34.30
C PRO A 236 8.35 18.85 35.35
N PHE A 237 9.24 19.70 35.87
CA PHE A 237 10.11 19.37 37.00
C PHE A 237 9.35 19.44 38.34
N GLU A 238 8.35 20.31 38.44
CA GLU A 238 7.49 20.48 39.61
C GLU A 238 6.02 20.55 39.20
N LEU A 239 5.11 20.01 40.02
CA LEU A 239 3.68 19.98 39.71
C LEU A 239 3.08 21.37 39.51
N THR A 240 3.56 22.39 40.23
CA THR A 240 3.13 23.79 40.06
C THR A 240 3.21 24.27 38.60
N GLN A 241 4.19 23.80 37.83
CA GLN A 241 4.39 24.18 36.42
C GLN A 241 3.25 23.74 35.50
N MET A 242 2.49 22.71 35.89
CA MET A 242 1.31 22.29 35.13
C MET A 242 0.19 23.34 35.16
N PHE A 243 0.18 24.19 36.19
CA PHE A 243 -0.88 25.17 36.42
C PHE A 243 -0.56 26.57 35.86
N ASP A 244 0.69 26.83 35.44
CA ASP A 244 1.11 28.11 34.85
C ASP A 244 0.30 28.50 33.60
N VAL A 245 -0.22 27.50 32.88
CA VAL A 245 -1.05 27.72 31.69
C VAL A 245 -2.52 28.01 31.99
N ILE A 246 -2.91 28.07 33.27
CA ILE A 246 -4.29 28.26 33.71
C ILE A 246 -4.45 29.69 34.22
N PRO A 247 -5.04 30.62 33.45
CA PRO A 247 -5.12 32.03 33.86
C PRO A 247 -5.88 32.26 35.18
N SER A 248 -6.76 31.33 35.54
CA SER A 248 -7.61 31.42 36.74
C SER A 248 -6.96 30.89 38.03
N VAL A 249 -5.73 30.39 37.95
CA VAL A 249 -5.01 29.73 39.04
C VAL A 249 -3.58 30.24 39.08
N ARG A 250 -3.03 30.45 40.27
CA ARG A 250 -1.64 30.89 40.45
C ARG A 250 -0.97 30.07 41.56
N ALA A 251 0.24 29.58 41.29
CA ALA A 251 1.10 29.02 42.33
C ALA A 251 1.71 30.13 43.19
N ASP A 252 1.68 29.97 44.50
CA ASP A 252 2.22 30.91 45.47
C ASP A 252 2.82 30.18 46.68
N ARG A 253 3.54 30.89 47.53
CA ARG A 253 4.00 30.38 48.82
C ARG A 253 3.07 30.82 49.93
N ASP A 254 2.75 29.91 50.84
CA ASP A 254 2.03 30.24 52.06
C ASP A 254 2.97 30.82 53.15
N ALA A 255 2.43 31.04 54.36
CA ALA A 255 3.20 31.57 55.49
C ALA A 255 4.30 30.64 55.99
N PHE A 256 4.22 29.34 55.67
CA PHE A 256 5.20 28.31 56.04
C PHE A 256 6.21 28.03 54.92
N GLY A 257 6.03 28.67 53.75
CA GLY A 257 6.89 28.52 52.59
C GLY A 257 6.45 27.39 51.65
N ASP A 258 5.32 26.75 51.93
CA ASP A 258 4.78 25.65 51.15
C ASP A 258 4.13 26.15 49.86
N TRP A 259 4.23 25.33 48.80
CA TRP A 259 3.66 25.65 47.51
C TRP A 259 2.17 25.34 47.48
N VAL A 260 1.36 26.38 47.33
CA VAL A 260 -0.10 26.29 47.28
C VAL A 260 -0.62 26.88 45.96
N LEU A 261 -1.82 26.49 45.56
CA LEU A 261 -2.52 27.13 44.43
C LEU A 261 -3.60 28.06 44.97
N ARG A 262 -3.60 29.30 44.48
CA ARG A 262 -4.61 30.30 44.80
C ARG A 262 -5.44 30.62 43.57
N SER A 263 -6.72 30.88 43.79
CA SER A 263 -7.57 31.37 42.72
C SER A 263 -7.14 32.79 42.38
N THR A 264 -7.10 33.14 41.09
CA THR A 264 -6.94 34.53 40.70
C THR A 264 -8.29 35.28 40.69
N ARG A 265 -9.39 34.58 40.96
CA ARG A 265 -10.76 35.11 41.07
C ARG A 265 -11.15 35.28 42.56
N GLY A 266 -11.90 36.33 42.88
CA GLY A 266 -12.37 36.60 44.26
C GLY A 266 -11.27 37.03 45.23
N ASP A 267 -11.41 36.69 46.52
CA ASP A 267 -10.50 37.05 47.63
C ASP A 267 -9.13 36.35 47.59
N ARG A 268 -8.74 35.77 46.44
CA ARG A 268 -7.46 35.08 46.21
C ARG A 268 -7.14 34.03 47.29
N CYS A 269 -8.16 33.27 47.67
CA CYS A 269 -8.00 32.19 48.63
C CYS A 269 -7.42 30.92 47.99
N GLU A 270 -6.94 30.05 48.87
CA GLU A 270 -6.25 28.80 48.53
C GLU A 270 -7.22 27.74 48.04
N LEU A 271 -6.91 27.09 46.92
CA LEU A 271 -7.67 25.95 46.43
C LEU A 271 -7.42 24.76 47.34
N SER A 272 -8.48 24.01 47.66
CA SER A 272 -8.29 22.77 48.41
C SER A 272 -7.68 21.67 47.53
N VAL A 273 -6.77 20.89 48.10
CA VAL A 273 -6.12 19.77 47.44
C VAL A 273 -6.81 18.46 47.84
N TRP A 274 -7.10 17.63 46.85
CA TRP A 274 -7.65 16.30 47.04
C TRP A 274 -6.78 15.27 46.31
N ILE A 275 -6.41 14.20 47.00
CA ILE A 275 -5.62 13.09 46.43
C ILE A 275 -6.51 11.84 46.45
N ASP A 276 -6.75 11.27 45.27
CA ASP A 276 -7.65 10.12 45.07
C ASP A 276 -9.03 10.28 45.73
N GLY A 277 -9.59 11.49 45.67
CA GLY A 277 -10.89 11.81 46.25
C GLY A 277 -10.89 12.01 47.77
N THR A 278 -9.72 12.06 48.42
CA THR A 278 -9.57 12.41 49.83
C THR A 278 -9.01 13.83 49.98
N ARG A 279 -9.66 14.68 50.78
CA ARG A 279 -9.19 16.06 51.03
C ARG A 279 -7.92 16.04 51.89
N THR A 280 -6.88 16.73 51.44
CA THR A 280 -5.55 16.74 52.07
C THR A 280 -5.16 18.17 52.46
N PRO A 281 -5.56 18.66 53.65
CA PRO A 281 -5.25 20.01 54.09
C PRO A 281 -3.76 20.19 54.42
N GLY A 282 -3.22 21.39 54.22
CA GLY A 282 -1.80 21.70 54.49
C GLY A 282 -0.83 21.00 53.56
N PHE A 283 -1.30 20.59 52.37
CA PHE A 283 -0.49 19.88 51.40
C PHE A 283 0.28 20.86 50.51
N SER A 284 1.61 20.79 50.56
CA SER A 284 2.49 21.47 49.63
C SER A 284 2.52 20.72 48.31
N ILE A 285 2.07 21.35 47.23
CA ILE A 285 1.80 20.69 45.94
C ILE A 285 3.04 20.00 45.37
N ASN A 286 4.21 20.61 45.52
CA ASN A 286 5.45 20.06 44.98
C ASN A 286 6.07 18.96 45.84
N THR A 287 5.48 18.63 46.99
CA THR A 287 5.86 17.45 47.77
C THR A 287 5.39 16.15 47.11
N TYR A 288 4.40 16.20 46.21
CA TYR A 288 4.00 15.03 45.42
C TYR A 288 4.87 14.88 44.16
N PRO A 289 5.56 13.74 43.95
CA PRO A 289 6.35 13.53 42.73
C PRO A 289 5.45 13.53 41.48
N VAL A 290 5.90 14.21 40.42
CA VAL A 290 5.20 14.28 39.11
C VAL A 290 4.94 12.89 38.53
N ASP A 291 5.88 11.97 38.75
CA ASP A 291 5.80 10.59 38.24
C ASP A 291 4.68 9.79 38.89
N TRP A 292 4.24 10.16 40.11
CA TRP A 292 3.20 9.45 40.84
C TRP A 292 1.79 9.89 40.43
N VAL A 293 1.67 10.94 39.61
CA VAL A 293 0.40 11.51 39.18
C VAL A 293 -0.08 10.86 37.88
N GLU A 294 -1.27 10.28 37.90
CA GLU A 294 -1.93 9.74 36.71
C GLU A 294 -2.77 10.80 35.99
N ALA A 295 -3.41 11.70 36.73
CA ALA A 295 -4.12 12.84 36.15
C ALA A 295 -4.28 13.99 37.16
N LEU A 296 -4.47 15.20 36.62
CA LEU A 296 -4.78 16.40 37.38
C LEU A 296 -6.10 16.99 36.90
N GLU A 297 -6.89 17.51 37.84
CA GLU A 297 -8.04 18.35 37.53
C GLU A 297 -8.01 19.61 38.38
N VAL A 298 -8.40 20.75 37.81
CA VAL A 298 -8.54 22.01 38.53
C VAL A 298 -9.83 22.70 38.17
N TYR A 299 -10.56 23.09 39.20
CA TYR A 299 -11.84 23.76 39.09
C TYR A 299 -11.87 24.98 39.99
N VAL A 300 -12.44 26.07 39.49
CA VAL A 300 -12.64 27.31 40.24
C VAL A 300 -14.06 27.83 40.03
N GLY A 301 -14.66 28.40 41.06
CA GLY A 301 -16.00 29.00 40.99
C GLY A 301 -17.12 27.98 40.71
N ALA A 302 -18.06 28.33 39.83
CA ALA A 302 -19.26 27.54 39.56
C ALA A 302 -19.01 26.16 38.90
N PHE A 303 -17.78 25.88 38.50
CA PHE A 303 -17.39 24.65 37.80
C PHE A 303 -16.91 23.54 38.73
N VAL A 304 -16.80 23.80 40.03
CA VAL A 304 -16.35 22.80 41.02
C VAL A 304 -17.38 21.66 41.10
N PRO A 305 -16.97 20.39 40.89
CA PRO A 305 -17.86 19.24 41.07
C PRO A 305 -18.42 19.19 42.49
N GLY A 306 -19.70 18.86 42.61
CA GLY A 306 -20.41 18.91 43.91
C GLY A 306 -19.78 18.01 44.98
N GLU A 307 -19.25 16.85 44.59
CA GLU A 307 -18.55 15.93 45.50
C GLU A 307 -17.26 16.52 46.11
N PHE A 308 -16.68 17.54 45.47
CA PHE A 308 -15.46 18.22 45.89
C PHE A 308 -15.70 19.70 46.17
N TYR A 309 -16.91 20.08 46.57
CA TYR A 309 -17.24 21.49 46.71
C TYR A 309 -16.31 22.21 47.70
N ASP A 310 -15.64 23.25 47.20
CA ASP A 310 -14.90 24.22 47.99
C ASP A 310 -15.08 25.60 47.33
N PRO A 311 -15.46 26.64 48.09
CA PRO A 311 -15.72 27.97 47.52
C PRO A 311 -14.48 28.61 46.87
N CYS A 312 -13.27 28.21 47.27
CA CYS A 312 -12.02 28.71 46.71
C CYS A 312 -11.59 27.97 45.42
N GLY A 313 -12.27 26.87 45.10
CA GLY A 313 -11.88 25.95 44.04
C GLY A 313 -11.08 24.76 44.57
N VAL A 314 -10.85 23.81 43.68
CA VAL A 314 -10.20 22.53 44.02
C VAL A 314 -9.16 22.11 42.99
N VAL A 315 -8.16 21.40 43.50
CA VAL A 315 -7.16 20.67 42.73
C VAL A 315 -7.33 19.20 43.08
N LEU A 316 -7.63 18.38 42.08
CA LEU A 316 -7.75 16.93 42.21
C LEU A 316 -6.50 16.30 41.62
N ILE A 317 -5.83 15.47 42.42
CA ILE A 317 -4.66 14.69 42.04
C ILE A 317 -5.08 13.23 42.06
N TRP A 318 -5.05 12.57 40.92
CA TRP A 318 -5.30 11.14 40.80
C TRP A 318 -3.96 10.43 40.68
N THR A 319 -3.72 9.44 41.52
CA THR A 319 -2.42 8.76 41.55
C THR A 319 -2.36 7.62 40.54
N ARG A 320 -1.14 7.25 40.17
CA ARG A 320 -0.91 6.01 39.43
C ARG A 320 -1.22 4.81 40.34
N GLN A 321 -1.72 3.74 39.73
CA GLN A 321 -1.89 2.42 40.32
C GLN A 321 -1.07 1.41 39.55
#